data_AF-C7NV25-F1
#
_entry.id   AF-C7NV25-F1
#
_cell.length_a   1.000
_cell.length_b   1.000
_cell.length_c   1.000
_cell.angle_alpha   90.00
_cell.angle_beta   90.00
_cell.angle_gamma   90.00
#
_symmetry.space_group_name_H-M   'P 1'
#
loop_
_entity.id
_entity.type
_entity.pdbx_description
1 polymer ?
#
loop_
_entity_poly.entity_id
_entity_poly.type
_entity_poly.pdbx_seq_one_letter_code
_entity_poly.pdbx_strand_id
1 'polypeptide(L)' 'MADAPIVQLLTLWFVAAIFLQTESGGSGLFVRIIGLFALLLVYLLPFVILALVFDSIDNER' A
#
# COMPACT_ATOMS: atom_id res chain seq x y z
N MET A 1 -21.66 -1.74 -1.45
CA MET A 1 -20.31 -1.81 -0.84
C MET A 1 -19.37 -0.94 -1.69
N ALA A 2 -19.58 0.37 -1.71
CA ALA A 2 -18.80 1.28 -2.56
C ALA A 2 -17.35 1.47 -2.06
N ASP A 3 -17.10 1.23 -0.77
CA ASP A 3 -15.83 1.54 -0.11
C ASP A 3 -14.85 0.35 -0.05
N ALA A 4 -15.30 -0.85 -0.44
CA ALA A 4 -14.48 -2.06 -0.48
C ALA A 4 -13.12 -1.88 -1.18
N PRO A 5 -13.00 -1.20 -2.34
CA PRO A 5 -11.71 -0.99 -2.99
C PRO A 5 -10.75 -0.12 -2.18
N ILE A 6 -11.23 0.94 -1.53
CA ILE A 6 -10.39 1.84 -0.72
C ILE A 6 -9.86 1.09 0.51
N VAL A 7 -10.72 0.34 1.20
CA VAL A 7 -10.34 -0.47 2.38
C VAL A 7 -9.32 -1.55 2.01
N GLN A 8 -9.46 -2.20 0.85
CA GLN A 8 -8.49 -3.19 0.36
C GLN A 8 -7.12 -2.56 0.08
N LEU A 9 -7.08 -1.39 -0.56
CA LEU A 9 -5.83 -0.67 -0.83
C LEU A 9 -5.15 -0.19 0.45
N LEU A 10 -5.92 0.32 1.42
CA LEU A 10 -5.41 0.67 2.75
C LEU A 10 -4.82 -0.54 3.48
N THR A 11 -5.49 -1.69 3.40
CA THR A 11 -5.01 -2.94 4.00
C THR A 11 -3.70 -3.39 3.34
N LEU A 12 -3.63 -3.34 2.01
CA LEU A 12 -2.41 -3.68 1.27
C LEU A 12 -1.26 -2.74 1.64
N TRP A 13 -1.51 -1.44 1.71
CA TRP A 13 -0.52 -0.45 2.11
C TRP A 13 -0.01 -0.70 3.53
N PHE A 14 -0.91 -0.97 4.47
CA PHE A 14 -0.57 -1.30 5.84
C PHE A 14 0.31 -2.56 5.93
N VAL A 15 -0.08 -3.64 5.27
CA VAL A 15 0.69 -4.90 5.26
C VAL A 15 2.08 -4.69 4.66
N ALA A 16 2.20 -3.94 3.56
CA ALA A 16 3.48 -3.64 2.93
C ALA A 16 4.39 -2.80 3.87
N ALA A 17 3.81 -1.84 4.60
CA ALA A 17 4.54 -1.04 5.58
C ALA A 17 5.04 -1.90 6.77
N ILE A 18 4.20 -2.81 7.28
CA ILE A 18 4.61 -3.74 8.34
C ILE A 18 5.71 -4.68 7.85
N PHE A 19 5.59 -5.21 6.63
CA PHE A 19 6.62 -6.04 6.02
C PHE A 19 7.97 -5.32 5.97
N LEU A 20 7.99 -4.07 5.50
CA LEU A 20 9.22 -3.27 5.42
C LEU A 20 9.82 -2.96 6.80
N GLN A 21 8.99 -2.72 7.82
CA GLN A 21 9.44 -2.42 9.18
C GLN A 21 9.91 -3.65 9.96
N THR A 22 9.43 -4.83 9.59
CA THR A 22 9.77 -6.10 10.25
C THR A 22 10.86 -6.88 9.51
N GLU A 23 11.24 -6.45 8.30
CA GLU A 23 12.43 -6.95 7.62
C GLU A 23 13.69 -6.60 8.42
N SER A 24 14.11 -7.54 9.25
CA SER A 24 15.31 -7.46 10.10
C SER A 24 16.61 -7.78 9.35
N GLY A 25 16.65 -7.57 8.03
CA GLY A 25 17.86 -7.80 7.22
C GLY A 25 18.05 -9.25 6.76
N GLY A 26 16.99 -9.89 6.25
CA GLY A 26 17.09 -11.22 5.64
C GLY A 26 18.10 -11.24 4.48
N SER A 27 19.07 -12.15 4.53
CA SER A 27 20.19 -12.20 3.58
C SER A 27 19.86 -12.86 2.23
N GLY A 28 18.63 -13.33 2.03
CA GLY A 28 18.18 -14.00 0.81
C GLY A 28 17.86 -13.05 -0.35
N LEU A 29 18.26 -13.43 -1.58
CA LEU A 29 17.97 -12.64 -2.79
C LEU A 29 16.47 -12.36 -2.98
N PHE A 30 15.61 -13.37 -2.73
CA PHE A 30 14.16 -13.22 -2.83
C PHE A 30 13.60 -12.19 -1.85
N VAL A 31 14.10 -12.20 -0.61
CA VAL A 31 13.70 -11.24 0.43
C VAL A 31 14.00 -9.82 -0.04
N ARG A 32 15.21 -9.58 -0.56
CA ARG A 32 15.60 -8.26 -1.11
C ARG A 32 14.72 -7.78 -2.27
N ILE A 33 14.35 -8.68 -3.20
CA ILE A 33 13.48 -8.34 -4.33
C ILE A 33 12.08 -7.95 -3.83
N ILE A 34 11.52 -8.73 -2.91
CA ILE A 34 10.21 -8.45 -2.31
C ILE A 34 10.28 -7.15 -1.49
N GLY A 35 11.37 -6.91 -0.76
CA GLY A 35 11.65 -5.66 -0.05
C GLY A 35 11.62 -4.44 -0.97
N LEU A 36 12.28 -4.51 -2.13
CA LEU A 36 12.23 -3.42 -3.12
C LEU A 36 10.80 -3.21 -3.66
N PHE A 37 10.07 -4.29 -3.94
CA PHE A 37 8.68 -4.18 -4.39
C PHE A 37 7.75 -3.59 -3.32
N ALA A 38 7.90 -4.02 -2.08
CA ALA A 38 7.17 -3.49 -0.94
C ALA A 38 7.48 -2.00 -0.72
N LEU A 39 8.76 -1.60 -0.86
CA LEU A 39 9.16 -0.20 -0.79
C LEU A 39 8.43 0.64 -1.85
N LEU A 40 8.40 0.19 -3.11
CA LEU A 40 7.67 0.88 -4.18
C LEU A 40 6.17 1.00 -3.85
N LEU A 41 5.54 -0.07 -3.36
CA LEU A 41 4.14 -0.06 -2.99
C LEU A 41 3.84 0.91 -1.83
N VAL A 42 4.68 0.94 -0.80
CA VAL A 42 4.51 1.83 0.36
C VAL A 42 4.52 3.30 -0.05
N TYR A 43 5.34 3.66 -1.04
CA TYR A 43 5.38 5.03 -1.56
C TYR A 43 4.30 5.32 -2.60
N LEU A 44 3.89 4.34 -3.42
CA LEU A 44 2.93 4.57 -4.51
C LEU A 44 1.47 4.53 -4.06
N LEU A 45 1.11 3.58 -3.18
CA LEU A 45 -0.27 3.37 -2.75
C LEU A 45 -0.92 4.58 -2.05
N PRO A 46 -0.24 5.37 -1.19
CA PRO A 46 -0.84 6.55 -0.58
C PRO A 46 -1.41 7.54 -1.59
N PHE A 47 -0.71 7.76 -2.71
CA PHE A 47 -1.18 8.67 -3.76
C PHE A 47 -2.43 8.13 -4.46
N VAL A 48 -2.45 6.82 -4.75
CA VAL A 48 -3.62 6.16 -5.35
C VAL A 48 -4.82 6.21 -4.42
N ILE A 49 -4.62 5.91 -3.13
CA ILE A 49 -5.67 5.97 -2.11
C ILE A 49 -6.22 7.39 -2.00
N LEU A 50 -5.35 8.41 -1.93
CA LEU A 50 -5.79 9.81 -1.87
C LEU A 50 -6.60 10.21 -3.10
N ALA A 51 -6.17 9.83 -4.31
CA ALA A 51 -6.91 10.11 -5.53
C ALA A 51 -8.33 9.50 -5.51
N LEU A 52 -8.46 8.24 -5.07
CA LEU A 52 -9.77 7.58 -4.96
C LEU A 52 -10.65 8.20 -3.87
N VAL A 53 -10.07 8.64 -2.76
CA VAL A 53 -10.81 9.32 -1.69
C VAL A 53 -11.33 10.67 -2.18
N PHE A 54 -10.51 11.45 -2.91
CA PHE A 54 -10.98 12.72 -3.48
C PHE A 54 -12.09 12.51 -4.51
N ASP A 55 -11.95 11.53 -5.40
CA ASP A 55 -12.98 11.17 -6.38
C ASP A 55 -14.28 10.75 -5.70
N SER A 56 -14.19 9.97 -4.62
CA SER A 56 -15.36 9.58 -3.81
C SER A 56 -16.05 10.79 -3.16
N ILE A 57 -15.28 11.75 -2.64
CA ILE A 57 -15.82 12.95 -2.01
C ILE A 57 -16.51 13.86 -3.05
N ASP A 58 -15.91 14.00 -4.23
CA ASP A 58 -16.48 14.83 -5.30
C ASP A 58 -17.75 14.20 -5.88
N ASN A 59 -17.81 12.87 -6.00
CA ASN A 59 -19.01 12.16 -6.48
C ASN A 59 -20.18 12.13 -5.47
N GLU A 60 -19.93 12.41 -4.18
CA GLU A 60 -20.98 12.54 -3.16
C GLU A 60 -21.59 13.96 -3.05
N ARG A 61 -21.02 14.94 -3.76
CA ARG A 61 -21.52 16.34 -3.80
C ARG A 61 -22.48 16.59 -4.97
#